data_AF-A0A7S1DSN2-F1
#
_entry.id   AF-A0A7S1DSN2-F1
#
_cell.length_a   1.000
_cell.length_b   1.000
_cell.length_c   1.000
_cell.angle_alpha   90.00
_cell.angle_beta   90.00
_cell.angle_gamma   90.00
#
_symmetry.space_group_name_H-M   'P 1'
#
loop_
_entity.id
_entity.type
_entity.pdbx_description
1 polymer ?
#
loop_
_entity_poly.entity_id
_entity_poly.type
_entity_poly.pdbx_seq_one_letter_code
_entity_poly.pdbx_strand_id
1 'polypeptide(L)'
;VEIWRKAIKPPHRHETHHSPLSRQPAPAIRPQSLLLLLVMATASAATSLGWSATMAPHVRAKMLKHFSEAELQTICEGLALPPRDVSVRVNTVQCTREELIAELKLEIEAMAAKDGKEYGTVSPHPTIPDCVVIQRKDVAHTPIPPTDLELIISRTCAEAVLRGSHVFVPGVQGCSPWLREGDEVTILCDVDDRINRGATTHVTTTGKLDPRK
;
A
#
# COMPACT_ATOMS: atom_id res chain seq x y z
N VAL A 1 -10.49 3.26 6.50
CA VAL A 1 -11.71 2.79 5.77
C VAL A 1 -12.98 3.53 6.21
N GLU A 2 -13.01 4.14 7.40
CA GLU A 2 -14.18 4.88 7.92
C GLU A 2 -14.36 6.29 7.34
N ILE A 3 -13.29 6.88 6.79
CA ILE A 3 -13.29 8.23 6.18
C ILE A 3 -14.07 8.25 4.85
N TRP A 4 -13.95 7.20 4.02
CA TRP A 4 -14.60 7.15 2.70
C TRP A 4 -16.11 6.93 2.75
N ARG A 5 -16.67 6.49 3.89
CA ARG A 5 -18.12 6.29 4.03
C ARG A 5 -18.89 7.57 4.35
N LYS A 6 -18.25 8.58 4.93
CA LYS A 6 -18.97 9.81 5.36
C LYS A 6 -19.20 10.82 4.23
N ALA A 7 -18.49 10.70 3.10
CA ALA A 7 -18.52 11.69 2.01
C ALA A 7 -19.51 11.40 0.87
N ILE A 8 -20.19 10.24 0.88
CA ILE A 8 -21.11 9.85 -0.20
C ILE A 8 -22.54 9.82 0.34
N LYS A 9 -23.29 10.90 0.15
CA LYS A 9 -24.75 10.90 0.32
C LYS A 9 -25.34 10.09 -0.85
N PRO A 10 -26.06 8.98 -0.62
CA PRO A 10 -26.68 8.23 -1.71
C PRO A 10 -27.85 9.04 -2.30
N PRO A 11 -28.07 9.00 -3.61
CA PRO A 11 -29.21 9.67 -4.22
C PRO A 11 -30.52 8.97 -3.84
N HIS A 12 -31.58 9.76 -3.63
CA HIS A 12 -32.93 9.27 -3.38
C HIS A 12 -33.39 8.32 -4.51
N ARG A 13 -33.72 7.08 -4.15
CA ARG A 13 -34.36 6.13 -5.07
C ARG A 13 -35.65 5.63 -4.44
N HIS A 14 -36.73 5.73 -5.20
CA HIS A 14 -38.09 5.33 -4.84
C HIS A 14 -38.15 3.90 -4.32
N GLU A 15 -38.82 3.73 -3.18
CA GLU A 15 -39.11 2.46 -2.52
C GLU A 15 -40.06 1.61 -3.36
N THR A 16 -39.69 0.35 -3.61
CA THR A 16 -40.63 -0.72 -3.95
C THR A 16 -40.42 -1.87 -2.97
N HIS A 17 -41.52 -2.26 -2.33
CA HIS A 17 -41.60 -3.20 -1.22
C HIS A 17 -41.18 -4.63 -1.62
N HIS A 18 -40.16 -5.18 -0.95
CA HIS A 18 -40.05 -6.62 -0.69
C HIS A 18 -39.42 -6.86 0.70
N SER A 19 -40.04 -7.75 1.48
CA SER A 19 -39.79 -8.04 2.89
C SER A 19 -38.39 -8.63 3.19
N PRO A 20 -37.87 -8.51 4.43
CA PRO A 20 -36.45 -8.59 4.71
C PRO A 20 -35.97 -10.00 5.07
N LEU A 21 -35.03 -10.52 4.29
CA LEU A 21 -34.13 -11.60 4.73
C LEU A 21 -33.01 -10.97 5.57
N SER A 22 -32.99 -11.33 6.85
CA SER A 22 -31.96 -11.03 7.85
C SER A 22 -30.55 -11.30 7.29
N ARG A 23 -29.88 -10.26 6.78
CA ARG A 23 -28.43 -10.24 6.57
C ARG A 23 -27.78 -9.68 7.82
N GLN A 24 -27.23 -10.56 8.65
CA GLN A 24 -26.30 -10.13 9.69
C GLN A 24 -25.04 -9.55 9.02
N PRO A 25 -24.52 -8.40 9.48
CA PRO A 25 -23.25 -7.89 9.00
C PRO A 25 -22.12 -8.81 9.49
N ALA A 26 -21.23 -9.22 8.58
CA ALA A 26 -20.01 -9.94 8.91
C ALA A 26 -19.19 -9.13 9.94
N PRO A 27 -18.55 -9.80 10.92
CA PRO A 27 -17.82 -9.10 11.97
C PRO A 27 -16.66 -8.30 11.37
N ALA A 28 -16.68 -6.99 11.62
CA ALA A 28 -15.53 -6.12 11.38
C ALA A 28 -14.43 -6.49 12.38
N ILE A 29 -13.35 -7.07 11.88
CA ILE A 29 -12.11 -7.29 12.65
C ILE A 29 -11.60 -5.90 13.06
N ARG A 30 -11.60 -5.62 14.37
CA ARG A 30 -11.10 -4.36 14.93
C ARG A 30 -9.58 -4.45 15.04
N PRO A 31 -8.80 -3.57 14.42
CA PRO A 31 -7.35 -3.64 14.55
C PRO A 31 -6.91 -2.76 15.72
N GLN A 32 -6.68 -3.36 16.87
CA GLN A 32 -5.68 -2.84 17.79
C GLN A 32 -4.34 -3.41 17.34
N SER A 33 -3.38 -2.52 17.06
CA SER A 33 -1.96 -2.83 16.82
C SER A 33 -1.65 -3.85 15.72
N LEU A 34 -1.96 -3.51 14.46
CA LEU A 34 -1.30 -4.13 13.30
C LEU A 34 -0.06 -3.30 12.97
N LEU A 35 1.11 -3.73 13.45
CA LEU A 35 2.39 -3.19 13.01
C LEU A 35 2.59 -3.60 11.54
N LEU A 36 2.23 -2.69 10.63
CA LEU A 36 2.38 -2.89 9.20
C LEU A 36 3.87 -2.86 8.84
N LEU A 37 4.40 -4.03 8.51
CA LEU A 37 5.83 -4.26 8.34
C LEU A 37 6.07 -4.73 6.92
N LEU A 38 5.94 -3.78 5.99
CA LEU A 38 6.33 -3.98 4.60
C LEU A 38 7.76 -3.52 4.43
N VAL A 39 8.67 -4.46 4.19
CA VAL A 39 10.04 -4.16 3.76
C VAL A 39 9.95 -3.61 2.35
N MET A 40 9.99 -2.28 2.19
CA MET A 40 10.17 -1.69 0.87
C MET A 40 10.90 -0.35 0.84
N ALA A 41 11.65 -0.21 -0.25
CA ALA A 41 12.76 0.69 -0.54
C ALA A 41 12.37 2.16 -0.78
N THR A 42 13.28 3.06 -0.38
CA THR A 42 13.40 4.43 -0.93
C THR A 42 14.24 4.40 -2.19
N ALA A 43 14.16 5.48 -2.95
CA ALA A 43 15.00 5.72 -4.11
C ALA A 43 16.50 5.66 -3.87
N SER A 44 16.96 5.84 -2.63
CA SER A 44 18.37 5.70 -2.29
C SER A 44 18.77 4.28 -1.86
N ALA A 45 17.82 3.42 -1.48
CA ALA A 45 18.06 2.05 -1.03
C ALA A 45 17.76 0.99 -2.11
N ALA A 46 16.97 1.31 -3.16
CA ALA A 46 16.90 0.43 -4.35
C ALA A 46 18.26 0.33 -5.05
N THR A 47 19.09 1.38 -4.97
CA THR A 47 20.44 1.38 -5.54
C THR A 47 21.36 0.35 -4.87
N SER A 48 21.11 -0.04 -3.60
CA SER A 48 21.93 -1.06 -2.91
C SER A 48 21.39 -2.49 -3.01
N LEU A 49 20.12 -2.67 -3.41
CA LEU A 49 19.49 -3.98 -3.58
C LEU A 49 19.32 -4.42 -5.05
N GLY A 50 19.74 -3.60 -6.02
CA GLY A 50 19.70 -3.96 -7.45
C GLY A 50 18.29 -4.25 -7.97
N TRP A 51 17.25 -3.82 -7.25
CA TRP A 51 15.87 -4.06 -7.63
C TRP A 51 15.47 -3.09 -8.75
N SER A 52 15.15 -3.63 -9.91
CA SER A 52 14.81 -2.87 -11.11
C SER A 52 13.52 -3.41 -11.70
N ALA A 53 12.63 -2.51 -12.15
CA ALA A 53 11.41 -2.92 -12.82
C ALA A 53 11.75 -3.66 -14.12
N THR A 54 11.31 -4.92 -14.22
CA THR A 54 11.50 -5.72 -15.42
C THR A 54 10.44 -5.38 -16.47
N MET A 55 10.89 -5.24 -17.71
CA MET A 55 10.02 -5.03 -18.86
C MET A 55 10.12 -6.22 -19.80
N ALA A 56 9.01 -6.60 -20.43
CA ALA A 56 9.04 -7.61 -21.47
C ALA A 56 10.00 -7.17 -22.60
N PRO A 57 10.78 -8.09 -23.22
CA PRO A 57 11.82 -7.72 -24.18
C PRO A 57 11.33 -6.84 -25.34
N HIS A 58 10.12 -7.10 -25.83
CA HIS A 58 9.51 -6.32 -26.91
C HIS A 58 9.12 -4.88 -26.49
N VAL A 59 8.83 -4.65 -25.20
CA VAL A 59 8.58 -3.32 -24.65
C VAL A 59 9.90 -2.57 -24.51
N ARG A 60 10.93 -3.21 -23.94
CA ARG A 60 12.27 -2.63 -23.79
C ARG A 60 12.82 -2.20 -25.15
N ALA A 61 12.72 -3.05 -26.16
CA ALA A 61 13.18 -2.74 -27.52
C ALA A 61 12.46 -1.52 -28.15
N LYS A 62 11.20 -1.26 -27.78
CA LYS A 62 10.49 -0.05 -28.21
C LYS A 62 10.96 1.19 -27.44
N MET A 63 11.17 1.06 -26.13
CA MET A 63 11.66 2.17 -25.30
C MET A 63 13.07 2.63 -25.72
N LEU A 64 13.95 1.69 -26.09
CA LEU A 64 15.31 1.99 -26.57
C LEU A 64 15.37 2.75 -27.90
N LYS A 65 14.24 2.93 -28.59
CA LYS A 65 14.16 3.84 -29.76
C LYS A 65 14.11 5.31 -29.36
N HIS A 66 13.74 5.59 -28.10
CA HIS A 66 13.51 6.94 -27.58
C HIS A 66 14.43 7.29 -26.41
N PHE A 67 14.90 6.29 -25.66
CA PHE A 67 15.77 6.45 -24.51
C PHE A 67 17.08 5.69 -24.73
N SER A 68 18.18 6.24 -24.25
CA SER A 68 19.44 5.49 -24.15
C SER A 68 19.34 4.37 -23.11
N GLU A 69 20.26 3.40 -23.18
CA GLU A 69 20.30 2.29 -22.22
C GLU A 69 20.45 2.78 -20.77
N ALA A 70 21.26 3.81 -20.55
CA ALA A 70 21.49 4.38 -19.23
C ALA A 70 20.24 5.11 -18.69
N GLU A 71 19.57 5.90 -19.52
CA GLU A 71 18.32 6.58 -19.13
C GLU A 71 17.22 5.56 -18.83
N LEU A 72 17.09 4.52 -19.67
CA LEU A 72 16.10 3.47 -19.45
C LEU A 72 16.38 2.69 -18.16
N GLN A 73 17.66 2.45 -17.85
CA GLN A 73 18.06 1.84 -16.59
C GLN A 73 17.64 2.69 -15.39
N THR A 74 17.91 3.99 -15.41
CA THR A 74 17.48 4.93 -14.35
C THR A 74 15.96 4.96 -14.22
N ILE A 75 15.22 4.92 -15.34
CA ILE A 75 13.76 4.84 -15.32
C ILE A 75 13.29 3.55 -14.66
N CYS A 76 13.85 2.40 -15.04
CA CYS A 76 13.50 1.10 -14.47
C CYS A 76 13.80 1.02 -12.97
N GLU A 77 14.91 1.60 -12.51
CA GLU A 77 15.22 1.74 -11.08
C GLU A 77 14.18 2.62 -10.37
N GLY A 78 13.84 3.77 -10.95
CA GLY A 78 12.82 4.68 -10.43
C GLY A 78 11.42 4.06 -10.35
N LEU A 79 11.02 3.28 -11.35
CA LEU A 79 9.72 2.59 -11.40
C LEU A 79 9.60 1.46 -10.37
N ALA A 80 10.72 0.93 -9.91
CA ALA A 80 10.75 -0.13 -8.91
C ALA A 80 10.41 0.39 -7.49
N LEU A 81 10.23 1.70 -7.35
CA LEU A 81 10.07 2.41 -6.09
C LEU A 81 8.70 3.06 -5.99
N PRO A 82 8.12 3.13 -4.78
CA PRO A 82 6.94 3.95 -4.57
C PRO A 82 7.28 5.44 -4.81
N PRO A 83 6.31 6.25 -5.26
CA PRO A 83 6.47 7.70 -5.27
C PRO A 83 6.89 8.21 -3.88
N ARG A 84 7.82 9.17 -3.86
CA ARG A 84 8.31 9.77 -2.61
C ARG A 84 7.21 10.53 -1.87
N ASP A 85 6.44 11.30 -2.63
CA ASP A 85 5.41 12.20 -2.12
C ASP A 85 4.02 11.71 -2.56
N VAL A 86 3.05 11.85 -1.66
CA VAL A 86 1.65 11.54 -1.96
C VAL A 86 0.92 12.83 -2.27
N SER A 87 0.27 12.89 -3.43
CA SER A 87 -0.57 14.03 -3.82
C SER A 87 -2.05 13.71 -3.62
N VAL A 88 -2.77 14.68 -3.06
CA VAL A 88 -4.22 14.61 -2.82
C VAL A 88 -4.87 15.80 -3.48
N ARG A 89 -5.87 15.55 -4.32
CA ARG A 89 -6.68 16.59 -4.93
C ARG A 89 -7.75 17.08 -3.94
N VAL A 90 -7.83 18.39 -3.75
CA VAL A 90 -8.86 19.07 -2.96
C VAL A 90 -10.17 19.03 -3.72
N ASN A 91 -11.24 18.61 -3.06
CA ASN A 91 -12.58 18.76 -3.61
C ASN A 91 -13.10 20.18 -3.31
N THR A 92 -12.78 21.13 -4.17
CA THR A 92 -13.09 22.57 -4.00
C THR A 92 -14.57 22.91 -3.93
N VAL A 93 -15.45 21.96 -4.25
CA VAL A 93 -16.91 22.10 -4.06
C VAL A 93 -17.31 21.93 -2.59
N GLN A 94 -16.51 21.19 -1.81
CA GLN A 94 -16.82 20.83 -0.41
C GLN A 94 -15.91 21.50 0.61
N CYS A 95 -14.63 21.74 0.28
CA CYS A 95 -13.68 22.37 1.19
C CYS A 95 -12.62 23.17 0.43
N THR A 96 -12.00 24.11 1.13
CA THR A 96 -10.82 24.84 0.67
C THR A 96 -9.56 24.00 0.88
N ARG A 97 -8.47 24.37 0.19
CA ARG A 97 -7.18 23.68 0.34
C ARG A 97 -6.63 23.82 1.75
N GLU A 98 -6.80 25.00 2.36
CA GLU A 98 -6.29 25.33 3.68
C GLU A 98 -7.02 24.55 4.78
N GLU A 99 -8.34 24.36 4.63
CA GLU A 99 -9.14 23.48 5.51
C GLU A 99 -8.67 22.03 5.41
N LEU A 100 -8.48 21.51 4.18
CA LEU A 100 -7.98 20.14 4.00
C LEU A 100 -6.59 19.94 4.60
N ILE A 101 -5.69 20.92 4.45
CA ILE A 101 -4.36 20.87 5.06
C ILE A 101 -4.46 20.80 6.59
N ALA A 102 -5.33 21.60 7.20
CA ALA A 102 -5.53 21.59 8.64
C ALA A 102 -6.08 20.24 9.12
N GLU A 103 -7.09 19.68 8.43
CA GLU A 103 -7.67 18.39 8.76
C GLU A 103 -6.66 17.25 8.62
N LEU A 104 -5.88 17.22 7.53
CA LEU A 104 -4.86 16.20 7.31
C LEU A 104 -3.73 16.26 8.35
N LYS A 105 -3.32 17.46 8.77
CA LYS A 105 -2.30 17.61 9.82
C LYS A 105 -2.77 17.02 11.14
N LEU A 106 -4.00 17.33 11.56
CA LEU A 106 -4.59 16.79 12.78
C LEU A 106 -4.65 15.25 12.75
N GLU A 107 -5.09 14.68 11.62
CA GLU A 107 -5.19 13.22 11.50
C GLU A 107 -3.80 12.54 11.51
N ILE A 108 -2.82 13.14 10.84
CA ILE A 108 -1.43 12.63 10.83
C ILE A 108 -0.81 12.71 12.22
N GLU A 109 -1.04 13.79 12.98
CA GLU A 109 -0.59 13.94 14.36
C GLU A 109 -1.26 12.92 15.29
N ALA A 110 -2.56 12.67 15.10
CA ALA A 110 -3.29 11.66 15.86
C ALA A 110 -2.77 10.23 15.59
N MET A 111 -2.52 9.90 14.32
CA MET A 111 -1.90 8.63 13.94
C MET A 111 -0.48 8.51 14.51
N ALA A 112 0.31 9.58 14.42
CA ALA A 112 1.67 9.64 14.96
C ALA A 112 1.70 9.36 16.47
N ALA A 113 0.80 9.98 17.22
CA ALA A 113 0.67 9.79 18.67
C ALA A 113 0.25 8.36 19.03
N LYS A 114 -0.65 7.76 18.24
CA LYS A 114 -1.12 6.37 18.46
C LYS A 114 -0.01 5.35 18.20
N ASP A 115 0.74 5.53 17.12
CA ASP A 115 1.72 4.54 16.66
C ASP A 115 3.12 4.80 17.21
N GLY A 116 3.33 5.92 17.92
CA GLY A 116 4.64 6.34 18.45
C GLY A 116 5.65 6.63 17.33
N LYS A 117 5.17 7.09 16.17
CA LYS A 117 5.96 7.28 14.94
C LYS A 117 5.71 8.65 14.35
N GLU A 118 6.63 9.11 13.51
CA GLU A 118 6.42 10.30 12.69
C GLU A 118 6.22 9.92 11.22
N TYR A 119 5.17 10.45 10.59
CA TYR A 119 4.78 10.07 9.23
C TYR A 119 5.30 11.02 8.14
N GLY A 120 5.20 12.34 8.35
CA GLY A 120 5.58 13.32 7.34
C GLY A 120 4.96 14.70 7.55
N THR A 121 5.09 15.57 6.55
CA THR A 121 4.53 16.93 6.56
C THR A 121 3.50 17.13 5.45
N VAL A 122 2.52 18.00 5.69
CA VAL A 122 1.47 18.35 4.71
C VAL A 122 1.66 19.79 4.27
N SER A 123 1.75 20.01 2.95
CA SER A 123 1.95 21.33 2.35
C SER A 123 1.13 21.50 1.06
N PRO A 124 0.79 22.73 0.67
CA PRO A 124 0.15 22.97 -0.62
C PRO A 124 1.13 22.71 -1.77
N HIS A 125 0.64 22.20 -2.90
CA HIS A 125 1.47 22.09 -4.11
C HIS A 125 1.80 23.49 -4.64
N PRO A 126 3.07 23.78 -5.05
CA PRO A 126 3.50 25.12 -5.43
C PRO A 126 2.77 25.70 -6.65
N THR A 127 2.43 24.84 -7.62
CA THR A 127 1.87 25.27 -8.91
C THR A 127 0.40 24.86 -9.11
N ILE A 128 -0.08 23.85 -8.38
CA ILE A 128 -1.38 23.23 -8.65
C ILE A 128 -2.32 23.67 -7.52
N PRO A 129 -3.30 24.55 -7.80
CA PRO A 129 -4.04 25.26 -6.76
C PRO A 129 -4.93 24.35 -5.92
N ASP A 130 -5.44 23.25 -6.49
CA ASP A 130 -6.31 22.27 -5.84
C ASP A 130 -5.55 20.99 -5.43
N CYS A 131 -4.23 21.06 -5.23
CA CYS A 131 -3.43 19.91 -4.81
C CYS A 131 -2.73 20.16 -3.47
N VAL A 132 -2.78 19.16 -2.61
CA VAL A 132 -2.04 19.06 -1.35
C VAL A 132 -1.01 17.93 -1.49
N VAL A 133 0.19 18.14 -0.96
CA VAL A 133 1.28 17.17 -0.97
C VAL A 133 1.58 16.73 0.45
N ILE A 134 1.66 15.43 0.65
CA ILE A 134 2.11 14.79 1.89
C ILE A 134 3.52 14.28 1.61
N GLN A 135 4.51 14.95 2.20
CA GLN A 135 5.91 14.61 2.05
C GLN A 135 6.31 13.60 3.13
N ARG A 136 6.86 12.47 2.69
CA ARG A 136 7.38 11.46 3.60
C ARG A 136 8.60 12.02 4.34
N LYS A 137 8.70 11.77 5.65
CA LYS A 137 9.95 12.04 6.36
C LYS A 137 11.05 11.10 5.84
N ASP A 138 12.24 11.64 5.61
CA ASP A 138 13.41 10.83 5.26
C ASP A 138 13.84 10.04 6.51
N VAL A 139 13.28 8.84 6.66
CA VAL A 139 13.69 7.88 7.69
C VAL A 139 14.73 6.96 7.08
N ALA A 140 15.88 6.84 7.75
CA ALA A 140 16.89 5.86 7.39
C ALA A 140 16.25 4.47 7.33
N HIS A 141 16.57 3.70 6.29
CA HIS A 141 16.11 2.32 6.20
C HIS A 141 16.79 1.49 7.28
N THR A 142 16.09 1.29 8.39
CA THR A 142 16.45 0.25 9.33
C THR A 142 15.92 -1.07 8.76
N PRO A 143 16.79 -2.05 8.46
CA PRO A 143 16.34 -3.40 8.11
C PRO A 143 15.43 -3.89 9.23
N ILE A 144 14.22 -4.29 8.88
CA ILE A 144 13.28 -4.79 9.86
C ILE A 144 13.45 -6.30 9.91
N PRO A 145 13.80 -6.89 11.07
CA PRO A 145 14.03 -8.32 11.15
C PRO A 145 12.74 -9.08 10.84
N PRO A 146 12.80 -10.16 10.03
CA PRO A 146 11.64 -10.99 9.79
C PRO A 146 11.24 -11.75 11.07
N THR A 147 9.94 -11.99 11.19
CA THR A 147 9.29 -12.84 12.18
C THR A 147 9.17 -14.28 11.67
N ASP A 148 8.89 -15.23 12.55
CA ASP A 148 8.67 -16.65 12.20
C ASP A 148 7.36 -16.91 11.45
N LEU A 149 6.41 -15.97 11.54
CA LEU A 149 5.12 -16.01 10.87
C LEU A 149 5.11 -15.10 9.64
N GLU A 150 4.53 -15.58 8.56
CA GLU A 150 4.51 -14.91 7.27
C GLU A 150 3.08 -14.74 6.74
N LEU A 151 2.88 -13.63 6.03
CA LEU A 151 1.67 -13.34 5.26
C LEU A 151 2.08 -13.00 3.84
N ILE A 152 1.63 -13.81 2.87
CA ILE A 152 1.96 -13.60 1.47
C ILE A 152 0.81 -12.87 0.79
N ILE A 153 1.12 -11.77 0.12
CA ILE A 153 0.15 -10.91 -0.55
C ILE A 153 0.41 -10.85 -2.05
N SER A 154 -0.65 -10.51 -2.80
CA SER A 154 -0.55 -10.29 -4.24
C SER A 154 0.36 -9.09 -4.55
N ARG A 155 0.93 -9.08 -5.75
CA ARG A 155 1.68 -7.93 -6.27
C ARG A 155 0.91 -6.61 -6.15
N THR A 156 -0.36 -6.60 -6.55
CA THR A 156 -1.21 -5.39 -6.49
C THR A 156 -1.48 -4.93 -5.06
N CYS A 157 -1.59 -5.86 -4.11
CA CYS A 157 -1.72 -5.54 -2.70
C CYS A 157 -0.40 -4.96 -2.18
N ALA A 158 0.75 -5.54 -2.52
CA ALA A 158 2.06 -5.04 -2.11
C ALA A 158 2.31 -3.61 -2.62
N GLU A 159 1.95 -3.32 -3.87
CA GLU A 159 1.98 -1.96 -4.44
C GLU A 159 1.09 -0.96 -3.67
N ALA A 160 -0.04 -1.41 -3.13
CA ALA A 160 -0.89 -0.56 -2.27
C ALA A 160 -0.27 -0.35 -0.89
N VAL A 161 0.29 -1.40 -0.29
CA VAL A 161 0.97 -1.32 1.02
C VAL A 161 2.20 -0.43 0.95
N LEU A 162 2.95 -0.50 -0.16
CA LEU A 162 4.06 0.38 -0.52
C LEU A 162 3.71 1.87 -0.45
N ARG A 163 2.44 2.19 -0.75
CA ARG A 163 1.88 3.54 -0.72
C ARG A 163 1.17 3.87 0.60
N GLY A 164 1.32 3.02 1.62
CA GLY A 164 0.77 3.22 2.96
C GLY A 164 -0.58 2.54 3.23
N SER A 165 -1.06 1.65 2.36
CA SER A 165 -2.28 0.88 2.63
C SER A 165 -2.07 -0.23 3.66
N HIS A 166 -3.11 -0.55 4.42
CA HIS A 166 -3.16 -1.82 5.14
C HIS A 166 -3.40 -2.99 4.18
N VAL A 167 -3.09 -4.20 4.64
CA VAL A 167 -3.47 -5.44 3.95
C VAL A 167 -4.90 -5.79 4.31
N PHE A 168 -5.67 -6.18 3.30
CA PHE A 168 -7.03 -6.69 3.47
C PHE A 168 -7.13 -8.11 2.92
N VAL A 169 -8.07 -8.91 3.45
CA VAL A 169 -8.28 -10.33 3.10
C VAL A 169 -8.22 -10.61 1.58
N PRO A 170 -8.84 -9.81 0.69
CA PRO A 170 -8.78 -10.09 -0.75
C PRO A 170 -7.37 -10.05 -1.36
N GLY A 171 -6.43 -9.34 -0.75
CA GLY A 171 -5.04 -9.26 -1.20
C GLY A 171 -4.14 -10.37 -0.67
N VAL A 172 -4.63 -11.19 0.27
CA VAL A 172 -3.87 -12.29 0.87
C VAL A 172 -3.91 -13.51 -0.05
N GLN A 173 -2.74 -14.07 -0.33
CA GLN A 173 -2.54 -15.28 -1.12
C GLN A 173 -2.26 -16.49 -0.24
N GLY A 174 -1.48 -16.33 0.82
CA GLY A 174 -1.12 -17.42 1.72
C GLY A 174 -0.68 -16.89 3.08
N CYS A 175 -0.59 -17.78 4.05
CA CYS A 175 -0.08 -17.45 5.38
C CYS A 175 0.59 -18.67 6.02
N SER A 176 1.38 -18.41 7.06
CA SER A 176 1.86 -19.46 7.93
C SER A 176 0.70 -20.18 8.62
N PRO A 177 0.81 -21.51 8.83
CA PRO A 177 -0.17 -22.24 9.61
C PRO A 177 -0.22 -21.68 11.03
N TRP A 178 -1.38 -21.80 11.68
CA TRP A 178 -1.61 -21.38 13.07
C TRP A 178 -1.61 -19.88 13.35
N LEU A 179 -1.58 -19.04 12.31
CA LEU A 179 -1.70 -17.59 12.45
C LEU A 179 -3.00 -17.21 13.18
N ARG A 180 -2.90 -16.40 14.23
CA ARG A 180 -4.01 -15.91 15.05
C ARG A 180 -4.07 -14.38 15.03
N GLU A 181 -5.20 -13.86 15.47
CA GLU A 181 -5.35 -12.44 15.72
C GLU A 181 -4.35 -11.99 16.81
N GLY A 182 -3.63 -10.90 16.53
CA GLY A 182 -2.62 -10.34 17.42
C GLY A 182 -1.19 -10.82 17.16
N ASP A 183 -0.99 -11.83 16.31
CA ASP A 183 0.34 -12.28 15.93
C ASP A 183 1.05 -11.24 15.05
N GLU A 184 2.34 -11.03 15.31
CA GLU A 184 3.22 -10.23 14.45
C GLU A 184 3.67 -11.07 13.24
N VAL A 185 3.58 -10.50 12.05
CA VAL A 185 3.85 -11.21 10.80
C VAL A 185 4.73 -10.42 9.86
N THR A 186 5.53 -11.15 9.09
CA THR A 186 6.31 -10.62 7.97
C THR A 186 5.48 -10.69 6.71
N ILE A 187 5.29 -9.54 6.06
CA ILE A 187 4.52 -9.46 4.83
C ILE A 187 5.46 -9.67 3.63
N LEU A 188 5.16 -10.69 2.82
CA LEU A 188 5.90 -11.05 1.63
C LEU A 188 5.07 -10.80 0.38
N CYS A 189 5.71 -10.36 -0.70
CA CYS A 189 5.05 -10.11 -1.98
C CYS A 189 5.33 -11.25 -2.97
N ASP A 190 4.28 -11.83 -3.53
CA ASP A 190 4.39 -12.71 -4.70
C ASP A 190 4.47 -11.87 -5.98
N VAL A 191 5.69 -11.45 -6.33
CA VAL A 191 5.96 -10.56 -7.47
C VAL A 191 5.63 -11.23 -8.80
N ASP A 192 5.83 -12.54 -8.90
CA ASP A 192 5.62 -13.32 -10.11
C ASP A 192 4.19 -13.92 -10.22
N ASP A 193 3.33 -13.69 -9.22
CA ASP A 193 1.97 -14.25 -9.11
C ASP A 193 1.93 -15.78 -9.27
N ARG A 194 2.92 -16.47 -8.68
CA ARG A 194 3.09 -17.93 -8.78
C ARG A 194 2.38 -18.70 -7.68
N ILE A 195 1.91 -18.05 -6.63
CA ILE A 195 1.36 -18.73 -5.46
C ILE A 195 -0.16 -18.95 -5.62
N ASN A 196 -0.61 -20.16 -5.30
CA ASN A 196 -2.03 -20.48 -5.21
C ASN A 196 -2.66 -19.81 -3.99
N ARG A 197 -3.88 -19.28 -4.15
CA ARG A 197 -4.62 -18.77 -3.01
C ARG A 197 -4.91 -19.90 -2.02
N GLY A 198 -4.65 -19.64 -0.74
CA GLY A 198 -4.79 -20.61 0.34
C GLY A 198 -3.54 -21.45 0.60
N ALA A 199 -2.40 -21.09 0.01
CA ALA A 199 -1.13 -21.75 0.30
C ALA A 199 -0.74 -21.57 1.77
N THR A 200 -0.43 -22.68 2.42
CA THR A 200 0.17 -22.72 3.76
C THR A 200 1.67 -22.74 3.59
N THR A 201 2.37 -21.65 3.94
CA THR A 201 3.79 -21.53 3.55
C THR A 201 4.63 -20.84 4.62
N HIS A 202 5.88 -21.31 4.73
CA HIS A 202 7.00 -20.63 5.39
C HIS A 202 8.09 -20.42 4.33
N VAL A 203 7.95 -19.40 3.50
CA VAL A 203 8.83 -19.14 2.35
C VAL A 203 10.25 -18.86 2.83
N THR A 204 10.42 -18.07 3.89
CA THR A 204 11.75 -17.73 4.41
C THR A 204 12.44 -18.92 5.08
N THR A 205 11.69 -19.83 5.71
CA THR A 205 12.25 -21.02 6.38
C THR A 205 12.46 -22.19 5.43
N THR A 206 11.54 -22.43 4.48
CA THR A 206 11.55 -23.64 3.65
C THR A 206 12.15 -23.42 2.26
N GLY A 207 12.22 -22.17 1.79
CA GLY A 207 12.62 -21.83 0.42
C GLY A 207 11.70 -22.40 -0.66
N LYS A 208 10.55 -22.99 -0.29
CA LYS A 208 9.60 -23.62 -1.20
C LYS A 208 8.40 -22.71 -1.41
N LEU A 209 8.18 -22.31 -2.66
CA LEU A 209 6.94 -21.69 -3.13
C LEU A 209 6.06 -22.83 -3.67
N ASP A 210 4.81 -22.96 -3.21
CA ASP A 210 3.85 -23.90 -3.79
C ASP A 210 3.34 -23.32 -5.12
N PRO A 211 3.84 -23.78 -6.28
CA PRO A 211 3.63 -23.09 -7.53
C PRO A 211 2.24 -23.40 -8.10
N ARG A 212 1.61 -22.39 -8.70
CA ARG A 212 0.51 -22.55 -9.66
C ARG A 212 0.97 -23.52 -10.75
N LYS A 213 0.25 -24.64 -10.88
CA LYS A 213 0.44 -25.60 -11.98
C LYS A 213 0.08 -24.96 -13.32
#